data_AF-A0A9P8SHF2-F1
#
_entry.id   AF-A0A9P8SHF2-F1
#
_cell.length_a   1.000
_cell.length_b   1.000
_cell.length_c   1.000
_cell.angle_alpha   90.00
_cell.angle_beta   90.00
_cell.angle_gamma   90.00
#
_symmetry.space_group_name_H-M   'P 1'
#
loop_
_entity.id
_entity.type
_entity.pdbx_description
1 polymer ?
#
loop_
_entity_poly.entity_id
_entity_poly.type
_entity_poly.pdbx_seq_one_letter_code
_entity_poly.pdbx_strand_id
1 'polypeptide(L)'
;MPSDSSQKEFLEFQALAAEHGATEIRWIPGHTNIPGNEQADALAKAGTSQPEPADALPTLAYLRKVARQRPKDAFKAWWEVSAPQQYRVLDLDATTGCPPELTIPRPLLHHLLAARTHHGTSLITTKG
;
A
#
# COMPACT_ATOMS: atom_id res chain seq x y z
N MET A 1 24.89 -7.53 11.57
CA MET A 1 24.85 -6.22 12.26
C MET A 1 23.60 -6.20 13.12
N PRO A 2 23.68 -5.80 14.40
CA PRO A 2 22.48 -5.69 15.23
C PRO A 2 21.55 -4.65 14.59
N SER A 3 20.26 -4.97 14.53
CA SER A 3 19.23 -4.07 14.06
C SER A 3 19.25 -2.81 14.91
N ASP A 4 19.26 -1.62 14.31
CA ASP A 4 18.84 -0.39 14.98
C ASP A 4 17.37 -0.58 15.37
N SER A 5 17.17 -1.09 16.58
CA SER A 5 15.86 -1.39 17.13
C SER A 5 15.39 -0.16 17.87
N SER A 6 14.15 0.25 17.64
CA SER A 6 13.47 1.32 18.40
C SER A 6 13.55 1.15 19.93
N GLN A 7 13.78 -0.07 20.42
CA GLN A 7 14.00 -0.34 21.84
C GLN A 7 15.31 0.27 22.37
N LYS A 8 16.37 0.30 21.57
CA LYS A 8 17.65 0.90 21.94
C LYS A 8 17.49 2.41 22.16
N GLU A 9 16.86 3.08 21.20
CA GLU A 9 16.55 4.51 21.26
C GLU A 9 15.68 4.84 22.49
N PHE A 10 14.70 3.99 22.81
CA PHE A 10 13.87 4.15 24.01
C PHE A 10 14.68 4.07 25.31
N LEU A 11 15.61 3.12 25.41
CA LEU A 11 16.46 2.98 26.60
C LEU A 11 17.45 4.15 26.74
N GLU A 12 18.01 4.63 25.62
CA GLU A 12 18.86 5.82 25.62
C GLU A 12 18.10 7.07 26.09
N PHE A 13 16.88 7.27 25.59
CA PHE A 13 16.02 8.36 26.04
C PHE A 13 15.69 8.27 27.55
N GLN A 14 15.43 7.07 28.07
CA GLN A 14 15.18 6.86 29.49
C GLN A 14 16.41 7.19 30.35
N ALA A 15 17.61 6.78 29.91
CA ALA A 15 18.86 7.10 30.59
C ALA A 15 19.11 8.61 30.62
N LEU A 16 18.88 9.30 29.49
CA LEU A 16 19.01 10.76 29.38
C LEU A 16 18.05 11.49 30.32
N ALA A 17 16.80 11.03 30.42
CA ALA A 17 15.82 11.59 31.35
C ALA A 17 16.21 11.39 32.82
N ALA A 18 16.84 10.25 33.15
CA ALA A 18 17.34 9.97 34.50
C ALA A 18 18.58 10.81 34.86
N GLU A 19 19.45 11.11 33.89
CA GLU A 19 20.61 11.99 34.05
C GLU A 19 20.19 13.45 34.24
N HIS A 20 19.21 13.90 33.45
CA HIS A 20 18.70 15.28 33.48
C HIS A 20 17.38 15.37 34.23
N GLY A 21 17.44 15.22 35.56
CA GLY A 21 16.28 15.19 36.48
C GLY A 21 15.43 16.47 36.57
N ALA A 22 15.66 17.47 35.71
CA ALA A 22 14.89 18.72 35.63
C ALA A 22 14.26 18.92 34.24
N THR A 23 13.72 17.85 33.64
CA THR A 23 13.05 17.89 32.33
C THR A 23 11.56 17.60 32.48
N GLU A 24 10.70 18.48 31.93
CA GLU A 24 9.25 18.26 31.85
C GLU A 24 8.88 17.85 30.42
N ILE A 25 8.17 16.72 30.28
CA ILE A 25 7.67 16.24 28.98
C ILE A 25 6.19 16.57 28.88
N ARG A 26 5.81 17.35 27.88
CA ARG A 26 4.42 17.67 27.57
C ARG A 26 4.06 17.22 26.16
N TRP A 27 2.96 16.51 26.05
CA TRP A 27 2.38 16.18 24.76
C TRP A 27 1.68 17.40 24.16
N ILE A 28 1.92 17.67 22.88
CA ILE A 28 1.32 18.76 22.13
C ILE A 28 0.56 18.15 20.93
N PRO A 29 -0.71 18.54 20.69
CA PRO A 29 -1.44 18.08 19.52
C PRO A 29 -0.79 18.62 18.22
N GLY A 30 -0.78 17.79 17.18
CA GLY A 30 -0.31 18.20 15.86
C GLY A 30 -1.30 19.14 15.15
N HIS A 31 -0.80 19.94 14.21
CA HIS A 31 -1.60 20.79 13.32
C HIS A 31 -2.47 21.87 14.00
N THR A 32 -2.11 22.30 15.21
CA THR A 32 -2.82 23.39 15.94
C THR A 32 -2.13 24.76 15.82
N ASN A 33 -1.30 24.98 14.81
CA ASN A 33 -0.59 26.25 14.56
C ASN A 33 0.25 26.76 15.75
N ILE A 34 0.86 25.84 16.52
CA ILE A 34 1.77 26.21 17.61
C ILE A 34 3.15 26.48 16.98
N PRO A 35 3.66 27.73 16.98
CA PRO A 35 4.82 28.09 16.16
C PRO A 35 6.06 27.22 16.39
N GLY A 36 6.35 26.87 17.65
CA GLY A 36 7.48 25.99 17.98
C GLY A 36 7.31 24.55 17.50
N ASN A 37 6.09 24.00 17.55
CA ASN A 37 5.81 22.66 17.05
C ASN A 37 5.86 22.62 15.52
N GLU A 38 5.33 23.65 14.85
CA GLU A 38 5.39 23.75 13.39
C GLU A 38 6.81 23.90 12.87
N GLN A 39 7.65 24.68 13.55
CA GLN A 39 9.07 24.79 13.23
C GLN A 39 9.79 23.45 13.40
N ALA A 40 9.53 22.74 14.50
CA ALA A 40 10.09 21.41 14.72
C ALA A 40 9.64 20.41 13.64
N ASP A 41 8.35 20.39 13.28
CA ASP A 41 7.80 19.55 12.22
C ASP A 41 8.40 19.88 10.85
N ALA A 42 8.59 21.18 10.55
CA ALA A 42 9.21 21.63 9.31
C ALA A 42 10.67 21.16 9.21
N LEU A 43 11.42 21.25 10.32
CA LEU A 43 12.80 20.76 10.40
C LEU A 43 12.86 19.23 10.28
N ALA A 44 11.95 18.49 10.93
CA ALA A 44 11.87 17.04 10.80
C ALA A 44 11.59 16.62 9.35
N LYS A 45 10.63 17.27 8.67
CA LYS A 45 10.34 17.04 7.25
C LYS A 45 11.54 17.35 6.36
N ALA A 46 12.24 18.45 6.60
CA ALA A 46 13.48 18.77 5.89
C ALA A 46 14.54 17.67 6.09
N GLY A 47 14.65 17.14 7.31
CA GLY A 47 15.50 15.98 7.63
C GLY A 47 15.15 14.74 6.82
N THR A 48 13.86 14.43 6.61
CA THR A 48 13.44 13.29 5.78
C THR A 48 13.77 13.44 4.30
N SER A 49 14.06 14.66 3.83
CA SER A 49 14.46 14.92 2.44
C SER A 49 15.97 14.78 2.23
N GLN A 50 16.75 14.54 3.30
CA GLN A 50 18.17 14.26 3.19
C GLN A 50 18.39 12.87 2.59
N PRO A 51 19.43 12.71 1.75
CA PRO A 51 19.73 11.40 1.17
C PRO A 51 20.03 10.39 2.28
N GLU A 52 19.39 9.23 2.18
CA GLU A 52 19.63 8.12 3.09
C GLU A 52 21.12 7.74 3.03
N PRO A 53 21.77 7.42 4.16
CA PRO A 53 23.17 7.01 4.18
C PRO A 53 23.39 5.85 3.18
N ALA A 54 24.48 5.90 2.41
CA ALA A 54 24.74 4.93 1.34
C ALA A 54 24.77 3.46 1.83
N ASP A 55 25.01 3.25 3.13
CA ASP A 55 25.12 1.93 3.77
C ASP A 55 23.82 1.47 4.47
N ALA A 56 22.73 2.26 4.38
CA ALA A 56 21.47 1.88 5.00
C ALA A 56 20.87 0.66 4.29
N LEU A 57 20.74 -0.43 5.02
CA LEU A 57 20.06 -1.62 4.50
C LEU A 57 18.57 -1.32 4.32
N PRO A 58 17.98 -1.64 3.16
CA PRO A 58 16.56 -1.42 2.93
C PRO A 58 15.71 -2.16 3.96
N THR A 59 14.75 -1.46 4.56
CA THR A 59 13.86 -2.06 5.56
C THR A 59 13.08 -3.24 4.97
N LEU A 60 12.77 -4.25 5.79
CA LEU A 60 11.94 -5.40 5.40
C LEU A 60 10.58 -4.97 4.78
N ALA A 61 9.97 -3.90 5.28
CA ALA A 61 8.74 -3.35 4.73
C ALA A 61 8.92 -2.86 3.28
N TYR A 62 10.03 -2.17 3.00
CA TYR A 62 10.39 -1.73 1.66
C TYR A 62 10.62 -2.93 0.72
N LEU A 63 11.39 -3.92 1.16
CA LEU A 63 11.62 -5.15 0.38
C LEU A 63 10.31 -5.89 0.07
N ARG A 64 9.40 -6.00 1.03
CA ARG A 64 8.06 -6.58 0.82
C ARG A 64 7.23 -5.78 -0.16
N LYS A 65 7.27 -4.44 -0.10
CA LYS A 65 6.59 -3.56 -1.05
C LYS A 65 7.11 -3.80 -2.46
N VAL A 66 8.43 -3.79 -2.64
CA VAL A 66 9.07 -4.05 -3.93
C VAL A 66 8.72 -5.44 -4.47
N ALA A 67 8.78 -6.48 -3.63
CA ALA A 67 8.42 -7.84 -4.02
C ALA A 67 6.96 -7.96 -4.48
N ARG A 68 6.03 -7.25 -3.84
CA ARG A 68 4.61 -7.20 -4.26
C ARG A 68 4.37 -6.37 -5.51
N GLN A 69 5.23 -5.39 -5.78
CA GLN A 69 5.08 -4.47 -6.91
C GLN A 69 5.60 -5.09 -8.22
N ARG A 70 6.75 -5.77 -8.17
CA ARG A 70 7.37 -6.43 -9.34
C ARG A 70 6.41 -7.25 -10.22
N PRO A 71 5.59 -8.18 -9.69
CA PRO A 71 4.67 -8.96 -10.53
C PRO A 71 3.57 -8.11 -11.17
N LYS A 72 3.12 -7.03 -10.49
CA LYS A 72 2.13 -6.11 -11.05
C LYS A 72 2.69 -5.33 -12.22
N ASP A 73 3.93 -4.85 -12.09
CA ASP A 73 4.61 -4.11 -13.15
C ASP A 73 4.92 -5.02 -14.34
N ALA A 74 5.38 -6.25 -14.08
CA ALA A 74 5.61 -7.25 -15.11
C ALA A 74 4.32 -7.60 -15.88
N PHE A 75 3.19 -7.74 -15.18
CA PHE A 75 1.89 -7.96 -15.81
C PHE A 75 1.48 -6.79 -16.71
N LYS A 76 1.62 -5.55 -16.23
CA LYS A 76 1.33 -4.35 -17.03
C LYS A 76 2.19 -4.29 -18.29
N ALA A 77 3.50 -4.50 -18.15
CA ALA A 77 4.42 -4.52 -19.29
C ALA A 77 4.07 -5.61 -20.31
N TRP A 78 3.67 -6.80 -19.84
CA TRP A 78 3.20 -7.88 -20.72
C TRP A 78 1.89 -7.53 -21.43
N TRP A 79 0.94 -6.90 -20.73
CA TRP A 79 -0.37 -6.52 -21.29
C TRP A 79 -0.22 -5.56 -22.46
N GLU A 80 0.62 -4.54 -22.34
CA GLU A 80 0.88 -3.58 -23.43
C GLU A 80 1.31 -4.28 -24.73
N VAL A 81 2.23 -5.24 -24.62
CA VAL A 81 2.78 -5.95 -25.77
C VAL A 81 1.82 -7.01 -26.31
N SER A 82 1.11 -7.72 -25.44
CA SER A 82 0.39 -8.95 -25.78
C SER A 82 -1.13 -8.81 -25.82
N ALA A 83 -1.69 -7.65 -25.47
CA ALA A 83 -3.14 -7.44 -25.46
C ALA A 83 -3.75 -7.71 -26.85
N PRO A 84 -4.77 -8.58 -26.95
CA PRO A 84 -5.44 -8.81 -28.21
C PRO A 84 -6.08 -7.53 -28.75
N GLN A 85 -6.15 -7.38 -30.07
CA GLN A 85 -6.63 -6.16 -30.71
C GLN A 85 -8.04 -5.76 -30.27
N GLN A 86 -8.92 -6.73 -29.97
CA GLN A 86 -10.25 -6.49 -29.43
C GLN A 86 -10.23 -5.73 -28.09
N TYR A 87 -9.25 -6.03 -27.21
CA TYR A 87 -9.09 -5.34 -25.94
C TYR A 87 -8.44 -3.97 -26.10
N ARG A 88 -7.54 -3.80 -27.08
CA ARG A 88 -6.94 -2.49 -27.41
C ARG A 88 -7.95 -1.49 -27.93
N VAL A 89 -8.91 -1.94 -28.74
CA VAL A 89 -10.00 -1.09 -29.26
C VAL A 89 -10.92 -0.60 -28.14
N LEU A 90 -11.04 -1.40 -27.07
CA LEU A 90 -11.86 -1.08 -25.91
C LEU A 90 -11.14 -0.23 -24.85
N ASP A 91 -9.86 0.15 -25.10
CA ASP A 91 -9.02 0.94 -24.20
C ASP A 91 -9.01 0.41 -22.76
N LEU A 92 -8.92 -0.92 -22.62
CA LEU A 92 -8.98 -1.59 -21.32
C LEU A 92 -7.60 -1.63 -20.65
N ASP A 93 -7.53 -1.01 -19.47
CA ASP A 93 -6.35 -1.01 -18.62
C ASP A 93 -6.01 -2.41 -18.07
N ALA A 94 -4.70 -2.67 -17.96
CA ALA A 94 -4.13 -3.85 -17.32
C ALA A 94 -4.48 -3.91 -15.82
N THR A 95 -5.67 -4.42 -15.51
CA THR A 95 -6.17 -4.49 -14.14
C THR A 95 -5.86 -5.85 -13.52
N THR A 96 -5.14 -5.84 -12.39
CA THR A 96 -4.81 -7.06 -11.61
C THR A 96 -5.88 -7.42 -10.56
N GLY A 97 -6.87 -6.55 -10.38
CA GLY A 97 -8.00 -6.75 -9.47
C GLY A 97 -9.30 -7.11 -10.20
N CYS A 98 -10.34 -7.41 -9.43
CA CYS A 98 -11.69 -7.54 -9.97
C CYS A 98 -12.23 -6.13 -10.25
N PRO A 99 -12.56 -5.81 -11.51
CA PRO A 99 -13.10 -4.50 -11.85
C PRO A 99 -14.53 -4.37 -11.27
N PRO A 100 -15.00 -3.15 -10.97
CA PRO A 100 -16.26 -2.94 -10.26
C PRO A 100 -17.47 -3.53 -10.99
N GLU A 101 -17.43 -3.58 -12.32
CA GLU A 101 -18.45 -4.16 -13.19
C GLU A 101 -18.57 -5.69 -13.01
N LEU A 102 -17.52 -6.34 -12.50
CA LEU A 102 -17.51 -7.77 -12.19
C LEU A 102 -17.73 -8.05 -10.69
N THR A 103 -18.14 -7.05 -9.91
CA THR A 103 -18.55 -7.21 -8.50
C THR A 103 -19.96 -7.79 -8.39
N ILE A 104 -20.23 -8.87 -9.13
CA ILE A 104 -21.48 -9.62 -9.04
C ILE A 104 -21.22 -11.00 -8.41
N PRO A 105 -22.19 -11.56 -7.68
CA PRO A 105 -22.04 -12.89 -7.09
C PRO A 105 -21.69 -13.93 -8.16
N ARG A 106 -20.73 -14.80 -7.87
CA ARG A 106 -20.23 -15.84 -8.78
C ARG A 106 -21.34 -16.68 -9.45
N PRO A 107 -22.44 -17.07 -8.77
CA PRO A 107 -23.55 -17.78 -9.42
C PRO A 107 -24.22 -16.95 -10.52
N LEU A 108 -24.44 -15.65 -10.28
CA LEU A 108 -25.08 -14.76 -11.23
C LEU A 108 -24.18 -14.48 -12.44
N LEU A 109 -22.88 -14.25 -12.20
CA LEU A 109 -21.90 -14.11 -13.28
C LEU A 109 -21.87 -15.37 -14.16
N HIS A 110 -21.89 -16.55 -13.55
CA HIS A 110 -21.93 -17.82 -14.27
C HIS A 110 -23.16 -17.93 -15.16
N HIS A 111 -24.35 -17.60 -14.65
CA HIS A 111 -25.58 -17.61 -15.45
C HIS A 111 -25.55 -16.61 -16.60
N LEU A 112 -25.03 -15.39 -16.38
CA LEU A 112 -24.89 -14.38 -17.43
C LEU A 112 -23.93 -14.81 -18.53
N LEU A 113 -22.78 -15.41 -18.16
CA LEU A 113 -21.83 -15.95 -19.12
C LEU A 113 -22.42 -17.14 -19.90
N ALA A 114 -23.15 -18.03 -19.22
CA ALA A 114 -23.83 -19.17 -19.84
C ALA A 114 -24.88 -18.71 -20.87
N ALA A 115 -25.71 -17.72 -20.50
CA ALA A 115 -26.69 -17.11 -21.40
C ALA A 115 -26.03 -16.43 -22.61
N ARG A 116 -24.93 -15.67 -22.39
CA ARG A 116 -24.20 -14.98 -23.48
C ARG A 116 -23.52 -15.94 -24.45
N THR A 117 -22.95 -17.03 -23.94
CA THR A 117 -22.21 -18.01 -24.73
C THR A 117 -23.10 -19.10 -25.34
N HIS A 118 -24.42 -19.01 -25.17
CA HIS A 118 -25.40 -20.01 -25.61
C HIS A 118 -25.12 -21.42 -25.07
N HIS A 119 -24.39 -21.54 -23.96
CA HIS A 119 -24.22 -22.80 -23.24
C HIS A 119 -25.35 -22.96 -22.22
N GLY A 120 -26.39 -23.70 -22.62
CA GLY A 120 -27.58 -23.92 -21.80
C GLY A 120 -27.29 -24.67 -20.50
N THR A 121 -27.42 -23.99 -19.38
CA THR A 121 -27.81 -24.61 -18.11
C THR A 121 -28.95 -23.81 -17.50
N SER A 122 -30.13 -23.96 -18.11
CA SER A 122 -31.39 -23.55 -17.49
C SER A 122 -31.83 -24.63 -16.52
N LEU A 123 -31.68 -24.41 -15.22
CA LEU A 123 -32.52 -25.03 -14.20
C LEU A 123 -32.85 -23.98 -13.14
N ILE A 124 -33.78 -23.09 -13.50
CA ILE A 124 -34.53 -22.31 -12.51
C ILE A 124 -35.58 -23.28 -11.95
N THR A 125 -35.33 -23.89 -10.80
CA THR A 125 -36.38 -24.57 -10.04
C THR A 125 -37.03 -23.55 -9.11
N THR A 126 -38.07 -22.88 -9.59
CA THR A 126 -39.05 -22.24 -8.73
C THR A 126 -39.90 -23.34 -8.10
N LYS A 127 -39.70 -23.64 -6.80
CA LYS A 127 -40.67 -24.41 -6.01
C LYS A 127 -41.68 -23.42 -5.43
N GLY A 128 -42.96 -23.67 -5.72
CA GLY A 128 -44.09 -23.17 -4.94
C GLY A 128 -44.32 -24.01 -3.69
#